data_AF-A0A3B1D5P3-F1
#
_entry.id   AF-A0A3B1D5P3-F1
#
_cell.length_a   1.000
_cell.length_b   1.000
_cell.length_c   1.000
_cell.angle_alpha   90.00
_cell.angle_beta   90.00
_cell.angle_gamma   90.00
#
_symmetry.space_group_name_H-M   'P 1'
#
loop_
_entity.id
_entity.type
_entity.pdbx_description
1 polymer ?
#
loop_
_entity_poly.entity_id
_entity_poly.type
_entity_poly.pdbx_seq_one_letter_code
_entity_poly.pdbx_strand_id
1 'polypeptide(L)'
;LFFGNSASITLFLDDDYYVDDISFFSALGKSSSLQSATINGEAISSSPFGQIVFGNPQDDLFDLSGTALENVAINQITLSDFGFAPFTPKTFTLSEIQVTGTLVSAIPEPSTYALMLGGLGLVGFMAVRRRRKLV
;
A
#
# COMPACT_ATOMS: atom_id res chain seq x y z
N LEU A 1 -27.33 -14.55 -2.96
CA LEU A 1 -26.84 -14.55 -1.58
C LEU A 1 -25.35 -14.84 -1.62
N PHE A 2 -24.52 -13.80 -1.60
CA PHE A 2 -23.07 -13.96 -1.50
C PHE A 2 -22.76 -14.41 -0.07
N PHE A 3 -22.41 -15.68 0.12
CA PHE A 3 -21.67 -16.08 1.32
C PHE A 3 -20.26 -15.53 1.14
N GLY A 4 -20.07 -14.27 1.56
CA GLY A 4 -18.77 -13.62 1.66
C GLY A 4 -17.95 -14.36 2.70
N ASN A 5 -16.76 -14.80 2.32
CA ASN A 5 -15.82 -15.41 3.24
C ASN A 5 -15.41 -14.32 4.24
N SER A 6 -15.66 -14.49 5.55
CA SER A 6 -15.34 -13.48 6.58
C SER A 6 -13.84 -13.33 6.84
N ALA A 7 -13.00 -14.05 6.09
CA ALA A 7 -11.56 -13.95 6.21
C ALA A 7 -11.08 -12.63 5.60
N SER A 8 -10.39 -11.84 6.41
CA SER A 8 -9.63 -10.68 5.96
C SER A 8 -8.15 -10.89 6.28
N ILE A 9 -7.29 -10.36 5.42
CA ILE A 9 -5.85 -10.28 5.65
C ILE A 9 -5.50 -8.81 5.76
N THR A 10 -4.87 -8.41 6.86
CA THR A 10 -4.37 -7.04 7.04
C THR A 10 -2.87 -7.06 7.16
N LEU A 11 -2.21 -6.28 6.31
CA LEU A 11 -0.79 -6.02 6.33
C LEU A 11 -0.57 -4.64 6.93
N PHE A 12 0.28 -4.55 7.94
CA PHE A 12 0.74 -3.29 8.50
C PHE A 12 2.11 -2.98 7.90
N LEU A 13 2.26 -1.76 7.39
CA LEU A 13 3.51 -1.24 6.85
C LEU A 13 4.15 -0.33 7.90
N ASP A 14 5.49 -0.26 7.89
CA ASP A 14 6.23 0.55 8.85
C ASP A 14 6.08 2.06 8.60
N ASP A 15 5.76 2.45 7.37
CA ASP A 15 5.61 3.83 6.89
C ASP A 15 4.46 3.92 5.87
N ASP A 16 4.21 5.13 5.35
CA ASP A 16 3.27 5.35 4.26
C ASP A 16 3.91 5.04 2.89
N TYR A 17 3.18 4.33 2.05
CA TYR A 17 3.56 3.97 0.69
C TYR A 17 2.45 4.35 -0.30
N TYR A 18 2.84 4.76 -1.50
CA TYR A 18 1.95 4.67 -2.66
C TYR A 18 2.07 3.25 -3.20
N VAL A 19 1.01 2.45 -3.05
CA VAL A 19 1.00 1.05 -3.47
C VAL A 19 0.47 0.96 -4.91
N ASP A 20 1.25 0.33 -5.77
CA ASP A 20 0.93 0.17 -7.19
C ASP A 20 0.18 -1.15 -7.43
N ASP A 21 0.67 -2.25 -6.83
CA ASP A 21 0.06 -3.56 -6.97
C ASP A 21 0.29 -4.47 -5.75
N ILE A 22 -0.54 -5.49 -5.66
CA ILE A 22 -0.43 -6.59 -4.70
C ILE A 22 -0.57 -7.89 -5.46
N SER A 23 0.42 -8.78 -5.38
CA SER A 23 0.37 -10.08 -6.04
C SER A 23 0.41 -11.24 -5.06
N PHE A 24 -0.45 -12.22 -5.28
CA PHE A 24 -0.55 -13.44 -4.49
C PHE A 24 0.01 -14.62 -5.27
N PHE A 25 1.03 -15.25 -4.71
CA PHE A 25 1.64 -16.45 -5.28
C PHE A 25 1.10 -17.70 -4.63
N SER A 26 0.76 -18.66 -5.48
CA SER A 26 0.37 -20.00 -5.10
C SER A 26 1.60 -20.90 -4.93
N ALA A 27 1.45 -21.97 -4.13
CA ALA A 27 2.48 -23.00 -4.05
C ALA A 27 2.46 -23.87 -5.31
N LEU A 28 3.60 -24.48 -5.67
CA LEU A 28 3.71 -25.38 -6.81
C LEU A 28 2.59 -26.44 -6.83
N GLY A 29 1.81 -26.47 -7.93
CA GLY A 29 0.71 -27.42 -8.10
C GLY A 29 -0.55 -27.11 -7.28
N LYS A 30 -0.64 -25.92 -6.68
CA LYS A 30 -1.86 -25.34 -6.12
C LYS A 30 -2.32 -24.20 -7.02
N SER A 31 -3.63 -24.10 -7.22
CA SER A 31 -4.25 -23.02 -7.99
C SER A 31 -5.00 -22.09 -7.05
N SER A 32 -4.85 -20.79 -7.24
CA SER A 32 -5.82 -19.81 -6.77
C SER A 32 -6.90 -19.60 -7.86
N SER A 33 -8.14 -19.32 -7.44
CA SER A 33 -9.24 -18.94 -8.35
C SER A 33 -9.85 -17.60 -7.94
N LEU A 34 -9.02 -16.77 -7.30
CA LEU A 34 -9.42 -15.49 -6.78
C LEU A 34 -9.61 -14.54 -7.96
N GLN A 35 -10.83 -14.01 -8.11
CA GLN A 35 -11.19 -13.09 -9.19
C GLN A 35 -11.29 -11.64 -8.74
N SER A 36 -11.47 -11.42 -7.43
CA SER A 36 -11.58 -10.09 -6.86
C SER A 36 -11.29 -10.10 -5.37
N ALA A 37 -10.97 -8.94 -4.83
CA ALA A 37 -10.91 -8.65 -3.41
C ALA A 37 -11.30 -7.19 -3.18
N THR A 38 -11.77 -6.88 -1.99
CA THR A 38 -11.88 -5.50 -1.54
C THR A 38 -10.58 -5.12 -0.84
N ILE A 39 -9.88 -4.11 -1.33
CA ILE A 39 -8.63 -3.61 -0.76
C ILE A 39 -8.93 -2.24 -0.15
N ASN A 40 -8.76 -2.09 1.16
CA ASN A 40 -9.03 -0.84 1.89
C ASN A 40 -10.41 -0.21 1.60
N GLY A 41 -11.41 -1.05 1.29
CA GLY A 41 -12.77 -0.61 0.94
C GLY A 41 -13.05 -0.45 -0.56
N GLU A 42 -12.03 -0.55 -1.42
CA GLU A 42 -12.19 -0.49 -2.88
C GLU A 42 -12.23 -1.91 -3.47
N ALA A 43 -13.26 -2.23 -4.26
CA ALA A 43 -13.39 -3.54 -4.89
C ALA A 43 -12.54 -3.62 -6.16
N ILE A 44 -11.52 -4.49 -6.15
CA ILE A 44 -10.55 -4.64 -7.23
C ILE A 44 -10.64 -6.05 -7.81
N SER A 45 -10.67 -6.14 -9.14
CA SER A 45 -10.60 -7.42 -9.85
C SER A 45 -9.14 -7.85 -9.99
N SER A 46 -8.88 -9.14 -9.86
CA SER A 46 -7.54 -9.68 -10.11
C SER A 46 -7.29 -9.93 -11.60
N SER A 47 -6.02 -9.90 -11.98
CA SER A 47 -5.51 -10.40 -13.25
C SER A 47 -4.68 -11.67 -12.98
N PRO A 48 -5.09 -12.85 -13.46
CA PRO A 48 -4.31 -14.08 -13.30
C PRO A 48 -2.97 -14.00 -14.04
N PHE A 49 -1.88 -14.45 -13.42
CA PHE A 49 -0.53 -14.46 -13.98
C PHE A 49 0.33 -15.61 -13.42
N GLY A 50 1.63 -15.58 -13.73
CA GLY A 50 2.62 -16.45 -13.08
C GLY A 50 2.68 -17.87 -13.65
N GLN A 51 2.90 -18.86 -12.77
CA GLN A 51 3.09 -20.25 -13.20
C GLN A 51 1.83 -20.77 -13.91
N ILE A 52 1.99 -21.52 -15.00
CA ILE A 52 0.88 -22.20 -15.68
C ILE A 52 0.86 -23.67 -15.30
N VAL A 53 -0.25 -24.14 -14.70
CA VAL A 53 -0.47 -25.55 -14.37
C VAL A 53 -1.78 -26.01 -15.02
N PHE A 54 -1.71 -27.07 -15.83
CA PHE A 54 -2.85 -27.57 -16.63
C PHE A 54 -3.56 -26.49 -17.45
N GLY A 55 -2.80 -25.52 -17.99
CA GLY A 55 -3.34 -24.45 -18.84
C GLY A 55 -3.95 -23.27 -18.08
N ASN A 56 -3.90 -23.26 -16.75
CA ASN A 56 -4.42 -22.16 -15.94
C ASN A 56 -3.26 -21.42 -15.25
N PRO A 57 -3.23 -20.07 -15.27
CA PRO A 57 -2.38 -19.30 -14.38
C PRO A 57 -2.71 -19.63 -12.92
N GLN A 58 -1.72 -19.58 -12.05
CA GLN A 58 -1.86 -19.99 -10.65
C GLN A 58 -1.81 -18.83 -9.66
N ASP A 59 -1.28 -17.68 -10.10
CA ASP A 59 -1.04 -16.51 -9.26
C ASP A 59 -2.01 -15.38 -9.65
N ASP A 60 -2.33 -14.49 -8.71
CA ASP A 60 -3.33 -13.43 -8.89
C ASP A 60 -2.71 -12.06 -8.59
N LEU A 61 -2.84 -11.12 -9.51
CA LEU A 61 -2.36 -9.74 -9.38
C LEU A 61 -3.54 -8.80 -9.16
N PHE A 62 -3.47 -7.94 -8.14
CA PHE A 62 -4.36 -6.82 -7.94
C PHE A 62 -3.62 -5.53 -8.30
N ASP A 63 -3.96 -4.98 -9.46
CA ASP A 63 -3.43 -3.70 -9.93
C ASP A 63 -4.28 -2.57 -9.34
N LEU A 64 -3.64 -1.62 -8.65
CA LEU A 64 -4.30 -0.46 -8.05
C LEU A 64 -4.30 0.76 -8.98
N SER A 65 -3.63 0.69 -10.13
CA SER A 65 -3.63 1.79 -11.10
C SER A 65 -5.04 2.07 -11.63
N GLY A 66 -5.41 3.35 -11.74
CA GLY A 66 -6.75 3.78 -12.14
C GLY A 66 -7.84 3.55 -11.10
N THR A 67 -7.52 3.05 -9.90
CA THR A 67 -8.48 2.85 -8.80
C THR A 67 -8.52 4.04 -7.85
N ALA A 68 -9.48 4.05 -6.91
CA ALA A 68 -9.53 5.08 -5.86
C ALA A 68 -8.32 5.06 -4.90
N LEU A 69 -7.49 4.02 -4.95
CA LEU A 69 -6.28 3.88 -4.14
C LEU A 69 -5.02 4.34 -4.88
N GLU A 70 -5.10 4.65 -6.18
CA GLU A 70 -3.97 5.16 -6.95
C GLU A 70 -3.47 6.47 -6.33
N ASN A 71 -2.15 6.56 -6.09
CA ASN A 71 -1.51 7.70 -5.43
C ASN A 71 -2.05 8.04 -4.03
N VAL A 72 -2.72 7.10 -3.35
CA VAL A 72 -3.08 7.25 -1.94
C VAL A 72 -1.96 6.70 -1.08
N ALA A 73 -1.43 7.56 -0.21
CA ALA A 73 -0.45 7.17 0.80
C ALA A 73 -1.14 6.29 1.86
N ILE A 74 -0.71 5.03 1.99
CA ILE A 74 -1.25 4.07 2.95
C ILE A 74 -0.15 3.38 3.75
N ASN A 75 -0.40 3.12 5.02
CA ASN A 75 0.44 2.32 5.92
C ASN A 75 -0.23 1.00 6.33
N GLN A 76 -1.41 0.72 5.77
CA GLN A 76 -2.16 -0.49 6.03
C GLN A 76 -2.84 -0.94 4.74
N ILE A 77 -2.80 -2.24 4.49
CA ILE A 77 -3.49 -2.89 3.38
C ILE A 77 -4.40 -3.96 3.96
N THR A 78 -5.70 -3.77 3.87
CA THR A 78 -6.70 -4.76 4.29
C THR A 78 -7.36 -5.34 3.05
N LEU A 79 -7.17 -6.64 2.84
CA LEU A 79 -7.86 -7.41 1.82
C LEU A 79 -9.04 -8.16 2.46
N SER A 80 -10.23 -7.97 1.93
CA SER A 80 -11.47 -8.62 2.37
C SER A 80 -12.33 -9.04 1.17
N ASP A 81 -13.46 -9.69 1.47
CA ASP A 81 -14.50 -9.97 0.47
C ASP A 81 -13.98 -10.66 -0.80
N PHE A 82 -13.09 -11.63 -0.60
CA PHE A 82 -12.50 -12.43 -1.67
C PHE A 82 -13.59 -13.07 -2.56
N GLY A 83 -13.56 -12.71 -3.84
CA GLY A 83 -14.45 -13.21 -4.89
C GLY A 83 -13.80 -14.36 -5.66
N PHE A 84 -14.60 -15.37 -5.99
CA PHE A 84 -14.14 -16.58 -6.67
C PHE A 84 -15.00 -16.87 -7.88
N ALA A 85 -14.44 -17.64 -8.82
CA ALA A 85 -15.19 -18.12 -9.98
C ALA A 85 -16.46 -18.88 -9.57
N PRO A 86 -17.56 -18.77 -10.35
CA PRO A 86 -18.73 -19.58 -10.12
C PRO A 86 -18.41 -21.06 -10.32
N PHE A 87 -18.96 -21.92 -9.47
CA PHE A 87 -18.82 -23.38 -9.50
C PHE A 87 -17.40 -23.93 -9.24
N THR A 88 -16.44 -23.11 -8.80
CA THR A 88 -15.15 -23.60 -8.28
C THR A 88 -15.16 -23.69 -6.75
N PRO A 89 -14.30 -24.54 -6.15
CA PRO A 89 -14.03 -24.46 -4.72
C PRO A 89 -13.54 -23.05 -4.34
N LYS A 90 -14.19 -22.42 -3.35
CA LYS A 90 -13.81 -21.10 -2.82
C LYS A 90 -12.56 -21.20 -1.94
N THR A 91 -11.45 -21.52 -2.57
CA THR A 91 -10.15 -21.67 -1.90
C THR A 91 -9.15 -20.84 -2.66
N PHE A 92 -8.40 -20.01 -1.93
CA PHE A 92 -7.14 -19.46 -2.40
C PHE A 92 -6.03 -20.06 -1.52
N THR A 93 -4.89 -20.36 -2.12
CA THR A 93 -3.69 -20.77 -1.39
C THR A 93 -2.68 -19.65 -1.50
N LEU A 94 -2.06 -19.30 -0.37
CA LEU A 94 -1.08 -18.25 -0.32
C LEU A 94 0.27 -18.83 0.12
N SER A 95 1.25 -18.79 -0.77
CA SER A 95 2.64 -19.09 -0.48
C SER A 95 3.43 -17.81 -0.20
N GLU A 96 3.15 -16.75 -0.94
CA GLU A 96 3.82 -15.46 -0.82
C GLU A 96 2.87 -14.31 -1.21
N ILE A 97 2.99 -13.18 -0.51
CA ILE A 97 2.41 -11.90 -0.92
C ILE A 97 3.58 -10.99 -1.28
N GLN A 98 3.52 -10.40 -2.47
CA GLN A 98 4.37 -9.29 -2.84
C GLN A 98 3.52 -8.02 -2.94
N VAL A 99 4.03 -6.94 -2.36
CA VAL A 99 3.44 -5.60 -2.44
C VAL A 99 4.46 -4.72 -3.15
N THR A 100 4.06 -4.14 -4.28
CA THR A 100 4.89 -3.20 -5.04
C THR A 100 4.40 -1.80 -4.78
N GLY A 101 5.32 -0.89 -4.46
CA GLY A 101 4.98 0.51 -4.22
C GLY A 101 6.21 1.37 -3.96
N THR A 102 5.97 2.66 -3.80
CA THR A 102 7.00 3.66 -3.54
C THR A 102 6.83 4.26 -2.16
N LEU A 103 7.94 4.38 -1.41
CA LEU A 103 7.95 5.00 -0.09
C LEU A 103 7.57 6.48 -0.23
N VAL A 104 6.60 6.93 0.57
CA VAL A 104 6.26 8.34 0.69
C VAL A 104 7.38 9.01 1.47
N SER A 105 8.24 9.76 0.77
CA SER A 105 9.30 10.52 1.45
C SER A 105 8.67 11.52 2.41
N ALA A 106 9.01 11.45 3.69
CA ALA A 106 8.68 12.49 4.66
C ALA A 106 9.39 13.78 4.24
N ILE A 107 8.69 14.65 3.52
CA ILE A 107 9.18 16.00 3.23
C ILE A 107 9.10 16.76 4.55
N PRO A 108 10.22 17.24 5.13
CA PRO A 108 10.14 18.04 6.34
C PRO A 108 9.23 19.22 6.04
N GLU A 109 8.21 19.40 6.88
CA GLU A 109 7.16 20.37 6.56
C GLU A 109 7.76 21.75 6.24
N PRO A 110 7.17 22.51 5.29
CA PRO A 110 7.61 23.88 5.01
C PRO A 110 7.68 24.75 6.27
N SER A 111 6.81 24.45 7.25
CA SER A 111 6.79 25.04 8.59
C SER A 111 8.10 24.81 9.35
N THR A 112 8.71 23.63 9.26
CA THR A 112 9.94 23.25 9.96
C THR A 112 11.14 24.01 9.41
N TYR A 113 11.21 24.17 8.08
CA TYR A 113 12.23 25.02 7.46
C TYR A 113 12.03 26.49 7.82
N ALA A 114 10.79 26.97 7.80
CA ALA A 114 10.47 28.34 8.22
C ALA A 114 10.78 28.58 9.71
N LEU A 115 10.55 27.60 10.58
CA LEU A 115 10.87 27.67 12.00
C LEU A 115 12.39 27.66 12.24
N MET A 116 13.13 26.82 11.52
CA MET A 116 14.59 26.82 11.58
C MET A 116 15.17 28.16 11.11
N LEU A 117 14.69 28.69 9.98
CA LEU A 117 15.09 30.01 9.48
C LEU A 117 14.66 31.15 10.41
N GLY A 118 13.45 31.09 10.94
CA GLY A 118 12.93 32.05 11.91
C GLY A 118 13.74 32.04 13.21
N GLY A 119 14.11 30.86 13.71
CA GLY A 119 14.96 30.69 14.88
C GLY A 119 16.36 31.27 14.67
N LEU A 120 17.00 30.95 13.55
CA LEU A 120 18.31 31.51 13.19
C LEU A 120 18.25 33.03 12.99
N GLY A 121 17.19 33.55 12.37
CA GLY A 121 16.96 34.98 12.19
C GLY A 121 16.83 35.72 13.53
N LEU A 122 16.07 35.16 14.48
CA LEU A 122 15.93 35.72 15.83
C LEU A 122 17.24 35.73 16.60
N VAL A 123 18.00 34.64 16.56
CA VAL A 123 19.31 34.53 17.23
C VAL A 123 20.30 35.54 16.63
N GLY A 124 20.35 35.65 15.30
CA GLY A 124 21.18 36.66 14.62
C GLY A 124 20.82 38.09 15.02
N PHE A 125 19.53 38.41 15.08
CA PHE A 125 19.05 39.73 15.50
C PHE A 125 19.43 40.05 16.96
N MET A 126 19.26 39.10 17.89
CA MET A 126 19.64 39.26 19.29
C MET A 126 21.15 39.46 19.46
N ALA A 127 21.97 38.75 18.69
CA ALA A 127 23.42 38.90 18.71
C ALA A 127 23.86 40.31 18.29
N VAL A 128 23.25 40.87 17.23
CA VAL A 128 23.49 42.25 16.79
C VAL A 128 23.07 43.26 17.87
N ARG A 129 21.91 43.06 18.50
CA ARG A 129 21.42 43.95 19.57
C ARG A 129 22.36 43.97 20.78
N ARG A 130 22.96 42.84 21.16
CA ARG A 130 23.90 42.76 22.28
C ARG A 130 25.21 43.47 21.97
N ARG A 131 25.77 43.30 20.77
CA ARG A 131 27.02 43.99 20.36
C ARG A 131 26.88 45.51 20.36
N ARG A 132 25.72 46.03 19.95
CA ARG A 132 25.41 47.47 19.94
C ARG A 132 25.25 48.10 21.33
N LYS A 133 25.17 47.31 22.41
CA LYS A 133 25.12 47.80 23.79
C LYS A 133 26.48 47.79 24.49
N LEU A 134 27.51 47.24 23.86
CA LEU A 134 28.88 47.13 24.40
C LEU A 134 29.87 48.09 23.71
N VAL A 135 29.37 49.00 22.88
CA VAL A 135 30.08 50.13 22.25
C VAL A 135 29.37 51.40 22.67
#